data_AF-A0A3C0ULE6-F1
#
_entry.id   AF-A0A3C0ULE6-F1
#
_cell.length_a   1.000
_cell.length_b   1.000
_cell.length_c   1.000
_cell.angle_alpha   90.00
_cell.angle_beta   90.00
_cell.angle_gamma   90.00
#
_symmetry.space_group_name_H-M   'P 1'
#
loop_
_entity.id
_entity.type
_entity.pdbx_description
1 polymer ?
#
loop_
_entity_poly.entity_id
_entity_poly.type
_entity_poly.pdbx_seq_one_letter_code
_entity_poly.pdbx_strand_id
1 'polypeptide(L)'
;AKTDATFQPLAKKTFRGNMNTTTIRTNKGKTIMLQHDVSSPRPYSRIHLVSGTKATALKYPLPGKISTGHDWVSEVEMKALEEKYQPALVKKIGELAKQVGGHGGMDFLMDWRLIDCLRNGLPLDQDVYDAASWSVIGPLSEKSAANRSNSIDIPDCTAGAWKNNRPVDISLAQGGNTPVKPK
;
A
#
# COMPACT_ATOMS: atom_id res chain seq x y z
N ALA A 1 -25.47 12.16 5.32
CA ALA A 1 -25.51 10.73 5.71
C ALA A 1 -26.62 10.44 6.71
N LYS A 2 -26.56 10.89 7.98
CA LYS A 2 -27.56 10.53 9.02
C LYS A 2 -29.00 11.05 8.75
N THR A 3 -29.13 12.13 7.99
CA THR A 3 -30.39 12.78 7.60
C THR A 3 -30.76 12.58 6.13
N ASP A 4 -29.96 11.81 5.39
CA ASP A 4 -30.11 11.64 3.96
C ASP A 4 -30.97 10.40 3.68
N ALA A 5 -32.12 10.61 3.04
CA ALA A 5 -33.10 9.56 2.74
C ALA A 5 -32.52 8.42 1.89
N THR A 6 -31.48 8.70 1.10
CA THR A 6 -30.75 7.72 0.29
C THR A 6 -30.04 6.68 1.14
N PHE A 7 -29.52 7.08 2.31
CA PHE A 7 -28.73 6.23 3.20
C PHE A 7 -29.54 5.62 4.35
N GLN A 8 -30.79 6.06 4.56
CA GLN A 8 -31.72 5.49 5.55
C GLN A 8 -31.84 3.95 5.49
N PRO A 9 -31.96 3.31 4.32
CA PRO A 9 -32.03 1.85 4.23
C PRO A 9 -30.74 1.13 4.65
N LEU A 10 -29.60 1.82 4.65
CA LEU A 10 -28.30 1.25 5.04
C LEU A 10 -28.05 1.39 6.54
N ALA A 11 -28.68 2.36 7.20
CA ALA A 11 -28.47 2.66 8.63
C ALA A 11 -28.88 1.51 9.58
N LYS A 12 -29.80 0.64 9.15
CA LYS A 12 -30.28 -0.51 9.93
C LYS A 12 -29.59 -1.83 9.56
N LYS A 13 -28.68 -1.83 8.60
CA LYS A 13 -28.08 -3.07 8.10
C LYS A 13 -26.78 -3.40 8.82
N THR A 14 -26.74 -4.58 9.42
CA THR A 14 -25.55 -5.15 10.07
C THR A 14 -24.75 -5.94 9.04
N PHE A 15 -24.08 -5.24 8.12
CA PHE A 15 -23.44 -5.90 6.97
C PHE A 15 -22.11 -6.59 7.30
N ARG A 16 -21.43 -6.22 8.38
CA ARG A 16 -20.06 -6.68 8.67
C ARG A 16 -19.68 -6.46 10.13
N GLY A 17 -18.71 -7.25 10.60
CA GLY A 17 -17.96 -6.91 11.81
C GLY A 17 -17.22 -5.59 11.63
N ASN A 18 -16.96 -4.87 12.73
CA ASN A 18 -16.22 -3.60 12.67
C ASN A 18 -14.79 -3.78 12.17
N MET A 19 -14.15 -4.88 12.57
CA MET A 19 -12.77 -5.20 12.25
C MET A 19 -12.67 -6.60 11.66
N ASN A 20 -11.96 -6.71 10.55
CA ASN A 20 -11.58 -7.99 9.95
C ASN A 20 -10.05 -8.09 9.90
N THR A 21 -9.50 -9.23 10.32
CA THR A 21 -8.08 -9.54 10.24
C THR A 21 -7.87 -10.74 9.34
N THR A 22 -7.12 -10.56 8.26
CA THR A 22 -6.78 -11.61 7.29
C THR A 22 -5.29 -11.91 7.38
N THR A 23 -4.93 -13.18 7.54
CA THR A 23 -3.55 -13.65 7.41
C THR A 23 -3.34 -14.27 6.04
N ILE A 24 -2.39 -13.73 5.28
CA ILE A 24 -2.06 -14.18 3.93
C ILE A 24 -0.67 -14.81 3.96
N ARG A 25 -0.51 -15.98 3.34
CA ARG A 25 0.78 -16.65 3.18
C ARG A 25 1.26 -16.52 1.74
N THR A 26 2.51 -16.10 1.56
CA THR A 26 3.15 -16.02 0.24
C THR A 26 3.83 -17.34 -0.13
N ASN A 27 4.14 -17.54 -1.41
CA ASN A 27 4.87 -18.71 -1.89
C ASN A 27 6.25 -18.90 -1.22
N LYS A 28 6.91 -17.82 -0.79
CA LYS A 28 8.18 -17.87 -0.05
C LYS A 28 8.02 -18.02 1.47
N GLY A 29 6.84 -18.41 1.94
CA GLY A 29 6.55 -18.63 3.36
C GLY A 29 6.40 -17.37 4.22
N LYS A 30 6.46 -16.17 3.62
CA LYS A 30 6.21 -14.91 4.35
C LYS A 30 4.73 -14.78 4.68
N THR A 31 4.43 -14.10 5.79
CA THR A 31 3.06 -13.80 6.22
C THR A 31 2.77 -12.32 6.10
N ILE A 32 1.56 -11.97 5.66
CA ILE A 32 1.03 -10.61 5.64
C ILE A 32 -0.22 -10.60 6.52
N MET A 33 -0.27 -9.69 7.50
CA MET A 33 -1.47 -9.41 8.26
C MET A 33 -2.14 -8.18 7.65
N LEU A 34 -3.34 -8.36 7.09
CA LEU A 34 -4.20 -7.29 6.63
C LEU A 34 -5.30 -7.06 7.66
N GLN A 35 -5.54 -5.81 8.02
CA GLN A 35 -6.65 -5.43 8.89
C GLN A 35 -7.52 -4.39 8.17
N HIS A 36 -8.82 -4.66 8.11
CA HIS A 36 -9.81 -3.71 7.61
C HIS A 36 -10.73 -3.30 8.77
N ASP A 37 -10.62 -2.05 9.20
CA ASP A 37 -11.47 -1.41 10.20
C ASP A 37 -11.65 0.06 9.85
N VAL A 38 -12.85 0.41 9.41
CA VAL A 38 -13.20 1.77 8.97
C VAL A 38 -14.46 2.28 9.69
N SER A 39 -14.94 1.56 10.71
CA SER A 39 -16.15 1.92 11.47
C SER A 39 -15.88 2.20 12.94
N SER A 40 -14.76 1.72 13.50
CA SER A 40 -14.42 1.97 14.90
C SER A 40 -13.87 3.39 15.10
N PRO A 41 -14.16 4.06 16.24
CA PRO A 41 -13.53 5.33 16.58
C PRO A 41 -12.08 5.10 17.00
N ARG A 42 -11.15 5.17 16.04
CA ARG A 42 -9.73 4.88 16.26
C ARG A 42 -8.80 5.85 15.51
N PRO A 43 -7.55 6.03 15.95
CA PRO A 43 -6.55 6.74 15.18
C PRO A 43 -6.36 6.11 13.80
N TYR A 44 -6.15 6.97 12.79
CA TYR A 44 -5.84 6.52 11.44
C TYR A 44 -4.56 5.69 11.42
N SER A 45 -4.61 4.54 10.76
CA SER A 45 -3.44 3.71 10.52
C SER A 45 -3.65 2.80 9.32
N ARG A 46 -2.62 2.69 8.47
CA ARG A 46 -2.50 1.60 7.48
C ARG A 46 -1.62 0.45 7.98
N ILE A 47 -1.24 0.49 9.26
CA ILE A 47 -0.21 -0.33 9.91
C ILE A 47 1.16 -0.10 9.25
N HIS A 48 1.32 -0.56 8.00
CA HIS A 48 2.50 -0.38 7.16
C HIS A 48 3.78 -0.74 7.93
N LEU A 49 3.78 -1.97 8.42
CA LEU A 49 4.87 -2.63 9.10
C LEU A 49 5.55 -3.60 8.12
N VAL A 50 6.87 -3.57 8.09
CA VAL A 50 7.70 -4.57 7.40
C VAL A 50 8.75 -5.05 8.40
N SER A 51 8.82 -6.36 8.62
CA SER A 51 9.81 -6.98 9.50
C SER A 51 10.68 -7.97 8.73
N GLY A 52 11.97 -7.91 8.97
CA GLY A 52 12.97 -8.80 8.41
C GLY A 52 13.98 -9.23 9.47
N THR A 53 14.94 -10.05 9.07
CA THR A 53 15.94 -10.63 9.99
C THR A 53 16.95 -9.63 10.55
N LYS A 54 17.02 -8.41 10.00
CA LYS A 54 17.98 -7.37 10.39
C LYS A 54 17.33 -6.12 10.97
N ALA A 55 16.09 -5.85 10.59
CA ALA A 55 15.41 -4.62 10.95
C ALA A 55 13.89 -4.76 10.80
N THR A 56 13.18 -3.86 11.47
CA THR A 56 11.74 -3.63 11.30
C THR A 56 11.50 -2.16 11.01
N ALA A 57 10.58 -1.86 10.09
CA ALA A 57 10.09 -0.52 9.81
C ALA A 57 8.58 -0.46 10.06
N LEU A 58 8.11 0.62 10.68
CA LEU A 58 6.71 0.85 11.02
C LEU A 58 6.33 2.31 10.74
N LYS A 59 5.31 2.55 9.90
CA LYS A 59 4.92 3.92 9.56
C LYS A 59 4.04 4.60 10.60
N TYR A 60 3.17 3.86 11.28
CA TYR A 60 2.16 4.42 12.19
C TYR A 60 2.37 3.95 13.63
N PRO A 61 2.22 4.82 14.64
CA PRO A 61 1.93 6.26 14.54
C PRO A 61 3.08 7.05 13.88
N LEU A 62 2.79 8.27 13.41
CA LEU A 62 3.80 9.16 12.85
C LEU A 62 4.57 9.89 13.97
N PRO A 63 5.86 10.23 13.78
CA PRO A 63 6.71 9.87 12.64
C PRO A 63 7.03 8.37 12.60
N GLY A 64 7.33 7.86 11.39
CA GLY A 64 7.66 6.46 11.21
C GLY A 64 8.92 6.06 11.98
N LYS A 65 9.00 4.79 12.36
CA LYS A 65 10.09 4.25 13.18
C LYS A 65 10.78 3.08 12.50
N ILE A 66 12.09 2.99 12.71
CA ILE A 66 12.91 1.84 12.33
C ILE A 66 13.59 1.30 13.58
N SER A 67 13.75 -0.02 13.65
CA SER A 67 14.53 -0.69 14.68
C SER A 67 15.42 -1.76 14.05
N THR A 68 16.63 -1.92 14.57
CA THR A 68 17.58 -3.00 14.26
C THR A 68 17.79 -3.95 15.44
N GLY A 69 17.02 -3.79 16.53
CA GLY A 69 17.19 -4.52 17.79
C GLY A 69 15.98 -4.35 18.72
N HIS A 70 16.23 -4.16 20.02
CA HIS A 70 15.17 -3.95 21.01
C HIS A 70 14.61 -2.52 21.02
N ASP A 71 15.41 -1.54 20.63
CA ASP A 71 15.06 -0.13 20.67
C ASP A 71 14.83 0.45 19.27
N TRP A 72 14.14 1.59 19.21
CA TRP A 72 14.06 2.40 18.00
C TRP A 72 15.41 3.07 17.74
N VAL A 73 15.77 3.22 16.47
CA VAL A 73 16.93 4.04 16.10
C VAL A 73 16.72 5.48 16.57
N SER A 74 17.81 6.17 16.90
CA SER A 74 17.76 7.59 17.27
C SER A 74 17.24 8.46 16.13
N GLU A 75 16.80 9.68 16.44
CA GLU A 75 16.35 10.63 15.40
C GLU A 75 17.44 10.95 14.38
N VAL A 76 18.71 11.01 14.83
CA VAL A 76 19.85 11.27 13.95
C VAL A 76 20.04 10.10 12.97
N GLU A 77 19.98 8.86 13.46
CA GLU A 77 20.06 7.67 12.63
C GLU A 77 18.86 7.57 11.68
N MET A 78 17.64 7.89 12.16
CA MET A 78 16.44 7.88 11.33
C MET A 78 16.59 8.86 10.15
N LYS A 79 17.05 10.09 10.38
CA LYS A 79 17.31 11.07 9.31
C LYS A 79 18.34 10.56 8.31
N ALA A 80 19.44 9.97 8.79
CA ALA A 80 20.46 9.40 7.93
C ALA A 80 19.92 8.24 7.07
N LEU A 81 19.04 7.40 7.63
CA LEU A 81 18.36 6.33 6.90
C LEU A 81 17.39 6.87 5.86
N GLU A 82 16.60 7.88 6.20
CA GLU A 82 15.68 8.55 5.27
C GLU A 82 16.44 9.12 4.08
N GLU A 83 17.50 9.91 4.31
CA GLU A 83 18.31 10.50 3.23
C GLU A 83 18.96 9.43 2.33
N LYS A 84 19.51 8.39 2.95
CA LYS A 84 20.19 7.28 2.26
C LYS A 84 19.23 6.46 1.40
N TYR A 85 18.05 6.15 1.91
CA TYR A 85 17.09 5.23 1.26
C TYR A 85 15.91 5.91 0.57
N GLN A 86 15.86 7.25 0.57
CA GLN A 86 14.81 7.97 -0.15
C GLN A 86 14.83 7.61 -1.65
N PRO A 87 13.71 7.08 -2.21
CA PRO A 87 13.66 6.65 -3.60
C PRO A 87 13.87 7.82 -4.59
N ALA A 88 14.46 7.51 -5.76
CA ALA A 88 14.79 8.51 -6.78
C ALA A 88 13.56 9.31 -7.25
N LEU A 89 12.41 8.64 -7.41
CA LEU A 89 11.14 9.28 -7.76
C LEU A 89 10.74 10.36 -6.72
N VAL A 90 10.90 10.04 -5.44
CA VAL A 90 10.58 10.97 -4.35
C VAL A 90 11.59 12.12 -4.29
N LYS A 91 12.88 11.87 -4.56
CA LYS A 91 13.89 12.95 -4.66
C LYS A 91 13.57 13.90 -5.81
N LYS A 92 13.17 13.37 -6.97
CA LYS A 92 12.94 14.15 -8.18
C LYS A 92 11.65 14.96 -8.16
N ILE A 93 10.55 14.35 -7.72
CA ILE A 93 9.20 14.91 -7.87
C ILE A 93 8.55 15.21 -6.50
N GLY A 94 9.13 14.75 -5.38
CA GLY A 94 8.50 14.84 -4.07
C GLY A 94 8.27 16.25 -3.55
N GLU A 95 9.15 17.21 -3.84
CA GLU A 95 8.94 18.61 -3.44
C GLU A 95 7.78 19.25 -4.20
N LEU A 96 7.71 19.00 -5.51
CA LEU A 96 6.63 19.48 -6.37
C LEU A 96 5.30 18.80 -6.01
N ALA A 97 5.33 17.52 -5.67
CA ALA A 97 4.18 16.77 -5.19
C ALA A 97 3.60 17.34 -3.89
N LYS A 98 4.46 17.75 -2.95
CA LYS A 98 4.04 18.40 -1.71
C LYS A 98 3.36 19.76 -1.97
N GLN A 99 3.80 20.49 -2.99
CA GLN A 99 3.20 21.78 -3.37
C GLN A 99 1.83 21.62 -4.05
N VAL A 100 1.63 20.58 -4.87
CA VAL A 100 0.34 20.33 -5.54
C VAL A 100 -0.71 19.79 -4.57
N GLY A 101 -0.31 18.99 -3.57
CA GLY A 101 -1.20 18.44 -2.54
C GLY A 101 -1.78 17.05 -2.86
N GLY A 102 -2.82 16.63 -2.14
CA GLY A 102 -3.45 15.29 -2.25
C GLY A 102 -2.77 14.22 -1.39
N HIS A 103 -3.37 13.85 -0.25
CA HIS A 103 -2.84 12.88 0.72
C HIS A 103 -1.34 13.02 1.08
N GLY A 104 -0.83 14.25 1.14
CA GLY A 104 0.59 14.54 1.42
C GLY A 104 1.52 14.45 0.19
N GLY A 105 0.96 14.51 -1.02
CA GLY A 105 1.66 14.48 -2.31
C GLY A 105 1.72 13.10 -2.97
N MET A 106 1.25 12.04 -2.32
CA MET A 106 1.31 10.68 -2.90
C MET A 106 0.42 10.52 -4.13
N ASP A 107 -0.73 11.18 -4.16
CA ASP A 107 -1.67 11.12 -5.28
C ASP A 107 -1.02 11.72 -6.54
N PHE A 108 -0.38 12.88 -6.38
CA PHE A 108 0.35 13.51 -7.48
C PHE A 108 1.47 12.63 -8.01
N LEU A 109 2.26 12.00 -7.12
CA LEU A 109 3.33 11.08 -7.53
C LEU A 109 2.77 9.87 -8.30
N MET A 110 1.64 9.32 -7.85
CA MET A 110 0.97 8.20 -8.50
C MET A 110 0.50 8.58 -9.91
N ASP A 111 -0.25 9.68 -10.04
CA ASP A 111 -0.78 10.12 -11.34
C ASP A 111 0.34 10.54 -12.30
N TRP A 112 1.34 11.26 -11.79
CA TRP A 112 2.49 11.66 -12.58
C TRP A 112 3.24 10.44 -13.12
N ARG A 113 3.45 9.42 -12.28
CA ARG A 113 4.18 8.22 -12.69
C ARG A 113 3.40 7.38 -13.69
N LEU A 114 2.08 7.28 -13.53
CA LEU A 114 1.20 6.68 -14.54
C LEU A 114 1.36 7.37 -15.90
N ILE A 115 1.26 8.70 -15.94
CA ILE A 115 1.42 9.48 -17.17
C ILE A 115 2.82 9.30 -17.76
N ASP A 116 3.84 9.23 -16.91
CA ASP A 116 5.22 9.03 -17.33
C ASP A 116 5.46 7.67 -17.97
N CYS A 117 4.89 6.59 -17.43
CA CYS A 117 4.93 5.30 -18.09
C CYS A 117 4.23 5.34 -19.46
N LEU A 118 3.05 5.94 -19.54
CA LEU A 118 2.27 6.03 -20.77
C LEU A 118 3.00 6.83 -21.86
N ARG A 119 3.63 7.96 -21.51
CA ARG A 119 4.38 8.79 -22.46
C ARG A 119 5.63 8.11 -23.00
N ASN A 120 6.27 7.27 -22.19
CA ASN A 120 7.53 6.62 -22.54
C ASN A 120 7.36 5.17 -23.03
N GLY A 121 6.12 4.66 -23.15
CA GLY A 121 5.87 3.27 -23.55
C GLY A 121 6.41 2.24 -22.54
N LEU A 122 6.44 2.60 -21.26
CA LEU A 122 6.91 1.72 -20.18
C LEU A 122 5.75 0.90 -19.60
N PRO A 123 6.03 -0.29 -19.06
CA PRO A 123 5.06 -0.99 -18.21
C PRO A 123 4.68 -0.12 -17.01
N LEU A 124 3.45 -0.30 -16.52
CA LEU A 124 2.99 0.36 -15.29
C LEU A 124 3.69 -0.24 -14.07
N ASP A 125 3.94 0.59 -13.06
CA ASP A 125 4.56 0.13 -11.81
C ASP A 125 3.63 -0.82 -11.00
N GLN A 126 2.33 -0.80 -11.31
CA GLN A 126 1.32 -1.73 -10.79
C GLN A 126 0.44 -2.14 -11.99
N ASP A 127 0.44 -3.43 -12.32
CA ASP A 127 -0.30 -3.93 -13.49
C ASP A 127 -1.67 -4.52 -13.12
N VAL A 128 -2.35 -5.07 -14.13
CA VAL A 128 -3.68 -5.68 -13.95
C VAL A 128 -3.66 -6.90 -13.01
N TYR A 129 -2.54 -7.63 -12.95
CA TYR A 129 -2.40 -8.81 -12.13
C TYR A 129 -2.13 -8.44 -10.67
N ASP A 130 -1.38 -7.36 -10.43
CA ASP A 130 -1.25 -6.77 -9.09
C ASP A 130 -2.61 -6.33 -8.57
N ALA A 131 -3.36 -5.58 -9.39
CA ALA A 131 -4.71 -5.14 -9.05
C ALA A 131 -5.63 -6.32 -8.74
N ALA A 132 -5.65 -7.35 -9.59
CA ALA A 132 -6.44 -8.57 -9.36
C ALA A 132 -6.03 -9.28 -8.05
N SER A 133 -4.73 -9.43 -7.81
CA SER A 133 -4.19 -10.10 -6.62
C SER A 133 -4.53 -9.37 -5.32
N TRP A 134 -4.61 -8.05 -5.34
CA TRP A 134 -5.00 -7.26 -4.16
C TRP A 134 -6.51 -7.25 -3.97
N SER A 135 -7.27 -7.08 -5.05
CA SER A 135 -8.73 -6.98 -5.00
C SER A 135 -9.40 -8.30 -4.63
N VAL A 136 -8.85 -9.45 -5.05
CA VAL A 136 -9.43 -10.77 -4.77
C VAL A 136 -9.47 -11.09 -3.28
N ILE A 137 -8.66 -10.43 -2.46
CA ILE A 137 -8.67 -10.60 -1.00
C ILE A 137 -10.03 -10.25 -0.39
N GLY A 138 -10.75 -9.29 -0.94
CA GLY A 138 -12.10 -8.92 -0.51
C GLY A 138 -13.05 -10.13 -0.49
N PRO A 139 -13.45 -10.66 -1.66
CA PRO A 139 -14.38 -11.79 -1.74
C PRO A 139 -13.82 -13.08 -1.11
N LEU A 140 -12.50 -13.32 -1.13
CA LEU A 140 -11.94 -14.50 -0.47
C LEU A 140 -12.01 -14.40 1.05
N SER A 141 -11.80 -13.21 1.63
CA SER A 141 -11.95 -13.03 3.07
C SER A 141 -13.40 -13.20 3.53
N GLU A 142 -14.37 -12.76 2.73
CA GLU A 142 -15.80 -12.99 2.98
C GLU A 142 -16.12 -14.48 2.97
N LYS A 143 -15.65 -15.22 1.95
CA LYS A 143 -15.83 -16.67 1.85
C LYS A 143 -15.18 -17.41 3.03
N SER A 144 -14.02 -16.94 3.49
CA SER A 144 -13.32 -17.52 4.64
C SER A 144 -14.13 -17.31 5.92
N ALA A 145 -14.54 -16.07 6.20
CA ALA A 145 -15.34 -15.72 7.38
C ALA A 145 -16.68 -16.49 7.42
N ALA A 146 -17.35 -16.62 6.28
CA ALA A 146 -18.58 -17.41 6.16
C ALA A 146 -18.37 -18.92 6.42
N ASN A 147 -17.14 -19.43 6.24
CA ASN A 147 -16.78 -20.82 6.45
C ASN A 147 -15.86 -21.00 7.68
N ARG A 148 -16.24 -20.42 8.82
CA ARG A 148 -15.53 -20.54 10.11
C ARG A 148 -14.04 -20.15 10.02
N SER A 149 -13.72 -19.17 9.18
CA SER A 149 -12.36 -18.67 8.96
C SER A 149 -11.38 -19.72 8.43
N ASN A 150 -11.87 -20.72 7.70
CA ASN A 150 -11.02 -21.69 7.02
C ASN A 150 -10.13 -21.02 5.97
N SER A 151 -8.94 -21.60 5.74
CA SER A 151 -8.02 -21.12 4.70
C SER A 151 -8.60 -21.30 3.31
N ILE A 152 -8.30 -20.35 2.43
CA ILE A 152 -8.75 -20.35 1.03
C ILE A 152 -7.56 -20.02 0.14
N ASP A 153 -7.40 -20.78 -0.94
CA ASP A 153 -6.35 -20.54 -1.92
C ASP A 153 -6.63 -19.27 -2.73
N ILE A 154 -5.59 -18.47 -2.93
CA ILE A 154 -5.63 -17.28 -3.76
C ILE A 154 -5.32 -17.72 -5.20
N PRO A 155 -6.15 -17.37 -6.20
CA PRO A 155 -5.91 -17.76 -7.58
C PRO A 155 -4.65 -17.10 -8.12
N ASP A 156 -3.90 -17.83 -8.95
CA ASP A 156 -2.79 -17.27 -9.70
C ASP A 156 -3.30 -16.57 -10.96
N CYS A 157 -3.58 -15.27 -10.85
CA CYS A 157 -4.02 -14.44 -11.98
C CYS A 157 -2.96 -14.30 -13.09
N THR A 158 -1.70 -14.65 -12.83
CA THR A 158 -0.61 -14.55 -13.80
C THR A 158 -0.38 -15.84 -14.60
N ALA A 159 -1.12 -16.91 -14.30
CA ALA A 159 -0.93 -18.24 -14.89
C ALA A 159 0.53 -18.72 -14.83
N GLY A 160 1.20 -18.51 -13.70
CA GLY A 160 2.59 -18.89 -13.46
C GLY A 160 3.64 -17.87 -13.89
N ALA A 161 3.27 -16.80 -14.59
CA ALA A 161 4.22 -15.78 -15.06
C ALA A 161 4.90 -15.02 -13.90
N TRP A 162 4.29 -14.96 -12.72
CA TRP A 162 4.88 -14.35 -11.51
C TRP A 162 6.27 -14.90 -11.16
N LYS A 163 6.59 -16.14 -11.56
CA LYS A 163 7.90 -16.78 -11.30
C LYS A 163 9.06 -16.05 -11.97
N ASN A 164 8.80 -15.42 -13.12
CA ASN A 164 9.79 -14.71 -13.92
C ASN A 164 9.55 -13.19 -13.92
N ASN A 165 8.62 -12.70 -13.10
CA ASN A 165 8.30 -11.28 -13.07
C ASN A 165 9.49 -10.46 -12.56
N ARG A 166 9.75 -9.33 -13.22
CA ARG A 166 10.81 -8.42 -12.81
C ARG A 166 10.27 -7.54 -11.68
N PRO A 167 11.02 -7.36 -10.56
CA PRO A 167 10.62 -6.41 -9.53
C PRO A 167 10.46 -5.00 -10.11
N VAL A 168 9.53 -4.23 -9.55
CA VAL A 168 9.34 -2.81 -9.88
C VAL A 168 10.65 -2.05 -9.66
N ASP A 169 11.03 -1.22 -10.63
CA ASP A 169 12.21 -0.38 -10.55
C ASP A 169 11.94 0.87 -9.70
N ILE A 170 12.51 0.92 -8.50
CA ILE A 170 12.41 2.07 -7.60
C ILE A 170 13.48 3.14 -7.84
N SER A 171 14.43 2.88 -8.74
CA SER A 171 15.54 3.78 -9.06
C SER A 171 15.20 4.81 -10.13
N LEU A 172 14.03 4.67 -10.78
CA LEU A 172 13.61 5.50 -11.91
C LEU A 172 14.66 5.48 -13.04
N ALA A 173 15.19 4.29 -13.36
CA ALA A 173 16.22 4.12 -14.39
C ALA A 173 15.66 4.38 -15.80
N GLN A 174 14.34 4.23 -15.98
CA GLN A 174 13.64 4.52 -17.23
C GLN A 174 12.50 5.50 -17.02
N GLY A 175 12.33 6.40 -17.98
CA GLY A 175 11.36 7.49 -17.93
C GLY A 175 11.81 8.63 -17.02
N GLY A 176 10.85 9.24 -16.35
CA GLY A 176 11.03 10.36 -15.44
C GLY A 176 11.25 11.70 -16.13
N ASN A 177 10.98 11.79 -17.43
CA ASN A 177 11.13 13.00 -18.25
C ASN A 177 9.81 13.75 -18.43
N THR A 178 8.71 13.26 -17.84
CA THR A 178 7.39 13.89 -17.91
C THR A 178 7.41 15.28 -17.30
N PRO A 179 7.21 16.35 -18.10
CA PRO A 179 7.20 17.70 -17.57
C PRO A 179 6.00 17.91 -16.66
N VAL A 180 6.22 18.65 -15.58
CA VAL A 180 5.15 19.16 -14.73
C VAL A 180 4.90 20.61 -15.10
N LYS A 181 3.65 20.93 -15.41
CA LYS A 181 3.24 22.31 -15.67
C LYS A 181 2.95 23.00 -14.32
N PRO A 182 3.59 24.12 -14.00
CA PRO A 182 3.16 24.96 -12.89
C PRO A 182 1.71 25.41 -13.12
N LYS A 183 0.96 25.61 -12.03
CA LYS A 183 -0.31 26.32 -12.10
C LYS A 183 -0.09 27.80 -12.39
#